data_AF-A0A9E4W8R2-F1
#
_entry.id   AF-A0A9E4W8R2-F1
#
_cell.length_a   1.000
_cell.length_b   1.000
_cell.length_c   1.000
_cell.angle_alpha   90.00
_cell.angle_beta   90.00
_cell.angle_gamma   90.00
#
_symmetry.space_group_name_H-M   'P 1'
#
loop_
_entity.id
_entity.type
_entity.pdbx_description
1 polymer ?
#
loop_
_entity_poly.entity_id
_entity_poly.type
_entity_poly.pdbx_seq_one_letter_code
_entity_poly.pdbx_strand_id
1 'polypeptide(L)' 'MTELVLTILSQNTTDTNSGRAFMRLHKRFDSWDALAEAPVEEIEREIAVGGLAKQKAPRIKASLAAIREQRGSWDL' A
#
# COMPACT_ATOMS: atom_id res chain seq x y z
N MET A 1 -5.42 9.26 0.16
CA MET A 1 -4.51 8.11 0.50
C MET A 1 -3.72 7.57 -0.68
N THR A 2 -4.31 7.54 -1.88
CA THR A 2 -3.72 6.98 -3.10
C THR A 2 -2.28 7.45 -3.34
N GLU A 3 -2.02 8.76 -3.25
CA GLU A 3 -0.71 9.35 -3.51
C GLU A 3 0.39 8.86 -2.56
N LEU A 4 0.08 8.68 -1.27
CA LEU A 4 1.05 8.18 -0.30
C LEU A 4 1.43 6.73 -0.59
N VAL A 5 0.46 5.87 -0.91
CA VAL A 5 0.73 4.48 -1.28
C VAL A 5 1.52 4.42 -2.58
N LEU A 6 1.15 5.20 -3.60
CA LEU A 6 1.91 5.30 -4.85
C LEU A 6 3.35 5.76 -4.61
N THR A 7 3.56 6.74 -3.74
CA THR A 7 4.90 7.24 -3.35
C THR A 7 5.73 6.15 -2.65
N ILE A 8 5.12 5.30 -1.82
CA ILE A 8 5.83 4.17 -1.21
C ILE A 8 6.17 3.11 -2.27
N LEU A 9 5.24 2.84 -3.19
CA LEU A 9 5.40 1.84 -4.24
C LEU A 9 6.46 2.24 -5.28
N SER A 10 6.59 3.52 -5.61
CA SER A 10 7.53 4.05 -6.61
C SER A 10 8.99 4.02 -6.20
N GLN A 11 9.28 3.84 -4.92
CA GLN A 11 10.66 3.79 -4.44
C GLN A 11 11.41 2.58 -5.01
N ASN A 12 12.51 2.82 -5.71
CA ASN A 12 13.39 1.79 -6.29
C ASN A 12 12.66 0.82 -7.25
N THR A 13 11.75 1.33 -8.08
CA THR A 13 11.13 0.55 -9.16
C THR A 13 10.66 1.48 -10.30
N THR A 14 10.08 0.92 -11.35
CA THR A 14 9.57 1.69 -12.49
C THR A 14 8.11 2.11 -12.28
N ASP A 15 7.66 3.16 -12.97
CA ASP A 15 6.26 3.60 -12.95
C ASP A 15 5.30 2.47 -13.34
N THR A 16 5.66 1.69 -14.37
CA THR A 16 4.90 0.51 -14.81
C THR A 16 4.72 -0.51 -13.68
N ASN A 17 5.78 -0.80 -12.91
CA ASN A 17 5.72 -1.76 -11.82
C ASN A 17 4.95 -1.21 -10.62
N SER A 18 5.12 0.08 -10.32
CA SER A 18 4.40 0.79 -9.26
C SER A 18 2.90 0.80 -9.53
N GLY A 19 2.50 1.19 -10.74
CA GLY A 19 1.11 1.19 -11.17
C GLY A 19 0.51 -0.21 -11.14
N ARG A 20 1.24 -1.23 -11.59
CA ARG A 20 0.79 -2.63 -11.52
C ARG A 20 0.60 -3.11 -10.07
N ALA A 21 1.52 -2.78 -9.17
CA ALA A 21 1.41 -3.11 -7.75
C ALA A 21 0.20 -2.41 -7.11
N PHE A 22 -0.01 -1.12 -7.44
CA PHE A 22 -1.15 -0.36 -6.95
C PHE A 22 -2.49 -0.94 -7.41
N MET A 23 -2.62 -1.26 -8.71
CA MET A 23 -3.82 -1.89 -9.26
C MET A 23 -4.12 -3.24 -8.62
N ARG A 24 -3.09 -4.02 -8.25
CA ARG A 24 -3.27 -5.29 -7.53
C ARG A 24 -3.81 -5.08 -6.13
N LEU A 25 -3.25 -4.12 -5.37
CA LEU A 25 -3.80 -3.75 -4.06
C LEU A 25 -5.27 -3.34 -4.16
N HIS A 26 -5.60 -2.43 -5.09
CA HIS A 26 -6.97 -1.95 -5.28
C HIS A 26 -7.96 -3.02 -5.72
N LYS A 27 -7.48 -4.03 -6.46
CA LYS A 27 -8.30 -5.17 -6.86
C LYS A 27 -8.50 -6.18 -5.73
N ARG A 28 -7.50 -6.32 -4.84
CA ARG A 28 -7.52 -7.28 -3.74
C ARG A 28 -8.27 -6.77 -2.51
N PHE A 29 -8.20 -5.47 -2.25
CA PHE A 29 -8.75 -4.81 -1.06
C PHE A 29 -9.71 -3.70 -1.48
N ASP A 30 -10.99 -3.86 -1.14
CA ASP A 30 -12.07 -2.97 -1.57
C ASP A 30 -12.08 -1.60 -0.84
N SER A 31 -11.25 -1.43 0.19
CA SER A 31 -11.12 -0.18 0.94
C SER A 31 -9.75 -0.04 1.61
N TRP A 32 -9.40 1.19 2.02
CA TRP A 32 -8.21 1.46 2.82
C TRP A 32 -8.26 0.77 4.19
N ASP A 33 -9.45 0.62 4.78
CA ASP A 33 -9.65 -0.16 6.01
C ASP A 33 -9.33 -1.64 5.78
N ALA A 34 -9.81 -2.22 4.68
CA ALA A 34 -9.50 -3.60 4.34
C ALA A 34 -8.00 -3.81 4.14
N LEU A 35 -7.31 -2.86 3.49
CA LEU A 35 -5.86 -2.90 3.33
C LEU A 35 -5.12 -2.73 4.68
N ALA A 36 -5.62 -1.86 5.58
CA ALA A 36 -5.02 -1.63 6.89
C ALA A 36 -5.13 -2.87 7.81
N GLU A 37 -6.25 -3.58 7.74
CA GLU A 37 -6.49 -4.78 8.54
C GLU A 37 -5.84 -6.05 7.94
N ALA A 38 -5.56 -6.06 6.64
CA ALA A 38 -4.95 -7.19 5.95
C ALA A 38 -3.61 -7.65 6.56
N PRO A 39 -3.30 -8.96 6.61
CA PRO A 39 -1.98 -9.44 6.99
C PRO A 39 -0.89 -8.85 6.07
N VAL A 40 0.27 -8.51 6.63
CA VAL A 40 1.38 -7.88 5.88
C VAL A 40 1.81 -8.77 4.72
N GLU A 41 1.78 -10.08 4.91
CA GLU A 41 2.14 -11.08 3.91
C GLU A 41 1.20 -11.08 2.71
N GLU A 42 -0.07 -10.66 2.87
CA GLU A 42 -0.97 -10.48 1.74
C GLU A 42 -0.58 -9.25 0.92
N ILE A 43 -0.29 -8.14 1.60
CA ILE A 43 0.17 -6.90 0.98
C ILE A 43 1.47 -7.16 0.21
N GLU A 44 2.42 -7.89 0.81
CA GLU A 44 3.68 -8.28 0.17
C GLU A 44 3.46 -9.03 -1.15
N ARG A 45 2.54 -10.01 -1.17
CA ARG A 45 2.23 -10.79 -2.38
C ARG A 45 1.70 -9.90 -3.50
N GLU A 46 0.80 -8.98 -3.18
CA GLU A 46 0.20 -8.11 -4.19
C GLU A 46 1.22 -7.13 -4.78
N ILE A 47 2.13 -6.60 -3.96
CA ILE A 47 3.12 -5.59 -4.38
C ILE A 47 4.45 -6.19 -4.82
N ALA A 48 4.60 -7.52 -4.85
CA ALA A 48 5.87 -8.20 -5.16
C ALA A 48 6.52 -7.71 -6.47
N VAL A 49 5.69 -7.38 -7.47
CA VAL A 49 6.14 -6.84 -8.77
C VAL A 49 6.81 -5.46 -8.68
N GLY A 50 6.53 -4.71 -7.62
CA GLY A 50 7.10 -3.40 -7.34
C GLY A 50 8.48 -3.44 -6.68
N GLY A 51 9.02 -4.63 -6.36
CA GLY A 51 10.30 -4.77 -5.68
C GLY A 51 10.28 -4.28 -4.22
N LEU A 52 11.19 -4.79 -3.39
CA LEU A 52 11.30 -4.47 -1.96
C LEU A 52 9.99 -4.67 -1.17
N ALA A 53 9.14 -5.63 -1.57
CA ALA A 53 7.83 -5.84 -0.98
C ALA A 53 7.87 -6.01 0.54
N LYS A 54 8.83 -6.79 1.06
CA LYS A 54 9.06 -7.01 2.50
C LYS A 54 9.34 -5.73 3.29
N GLN A 55 9.85 -4.68 2.63
CA GLN A 55 10.11 -3.37 3.25
C GLN A 55 8.92 -2.43 3.06
N LYS A 56 8.31 -2.45 1.87
CA LYS A 56 7.20 -1.56 1.50
C LYS A 56 5.90 -1.91 2.20
N ALA A 57 5.55 -3.20 2.28
CA ALA A 57 4.30 -3.66 2.87
C ALA A 57 4.11 -3.24 4.35
N PRO A 58 5.06 -3.50 5.27
CA PRO A 58 4.92 -3.03 6.65
C PRO A 58 4.86 -1.51 6.75
N ARG A 59 5.58 -0.78 5.87
CA ARG A 59 5.54 0.68 5.84
C ARG A 59 4.19 1.24 5.37
N ILE A 60 3.58 0.63 4.34
CA ILE A 60 2.21 0.98 3.91
C ILE A 60 1.25 0.82 5.09
N LYS A 61 1.30 -0.33 5.77
CA LYS A 61 0.42 -0.62 6.91
C LYS A 61 0.64 0.36 8.08
N ALA A 62 1.89 0.65 8.42
CA ALA A 62 2.23 1.64 9.45
C ALA A 62 1.73 3.05 9.10
N SER A 63 1.87 3.48 7.84
CA SER A 63 1.34 4.77 7.38
C SER A 63 -0.18 4.84 7.47
N LEU A 64 -0.89 3.78 7.10
CA LEU A 64 -2.34 3.70 7.24
C LEU A 64 -2.77 3.78 8.72
N ALA A 65 -2.10 3.02 9.60
CA ALA A 65 -2.39 3.05 11.03
C ALA A 65 -2.19 4.46 11.63
N ALA A 66 -1.09 5.13 11.30
CA ALA A 66 -0.79 6.48 11.79
C ALA A 66 -1.82 7.52 11.32
N ILE A 67 -2.28 7.41 10.07
CA ILE A 67 -3.31 8.33 9.53
C ILE A 67 -4.67 8.09 10.18
N ARG A 68 -5.03 6.81 10.40
CA ARG A 68 -6.27 6.45 11.09
C ARG A 68 -6.33 7.04 12.49
N GLU A 69 -5.23 6.93 13.23
CA GLU A 69 -5.11 7.49 14.58
C GLU A 69 -5.23 9.02 14.61
N GLN A 70 -4.68 9.72 13.62
CA GLN A 70 -4.68 11.18 13.58
C GLN A 70 -5.97 11.80 13.05
N ARG A 71 -6.67 11.15 12.11
CA ARG A 71 -7.72 11.80 11.31
C ARG A 71 -9.07 11.10 11.30
N GLY A 72 -9.14 9.82 11.67
CA GLY A 72 -10.38 9.02 11.58
C GLY A 72 -10.98 8.86 10.17
N SER A 73 -10.34 9.39 9.11
CA SER A 73 -10.77 9.32 7.72
C SER A 73 -9.57 9.24 6.77
N TRP A 74 -9.78 8.68 5.57
CA TRP A 74 -8.74 8.33 4.59
C TRP A 74 -8.49 9.38 3.50
N ASP A 75 -9.06 10.57 3.66
CA ASP A 75 -9.03 11.62 2.64
C ASP A 75 -7.69 12.37 2.67
N LEU A 76 -6.91 12.19 1.59
CA LEU A 76 -5.62 12.84 1.29
C LEU A 76 -5.46 12.92 -0.23
#